data_AF-A0A9E0QD12-F1
#
_entry.id   AF-A0A9E0QD12-F1
#
_cell.length_a   1.000
_cell.length_b   1.000
_cell.length_c   1.000
_cell.angle_alpha   90.00
_cell.angle_beta   90.00
_cell.angle_gamma   90.00
#
_symmetry.space_group_name_H-M   'P 1'
#
loop_
_entity.id
_entity.type
_entity.pdbx_description
1 polymer ?
#
loop_
_entity_poly.entity_id
_entity_poly.type
_entity_poly.pdbx_seq_one_letter_code
_entity_poly.pdbx_strand_id
1 'polypeptide(L)'
;MQLDKFKIIAIDADDTLWDCQSYFDNVENMYCQLLSQYADAETISESLFATEKANMDCLGYGIKAFTMSLIENAIKISEGEVKGNIIEEILQMGKSLLSFPTTPLPEVENTLITLNERKN
;
A
#
# COMPACT_ATOMS: atom_id res chain seq x y z
N MET A 1 18.29 -20.57 18.74
CA MET A 1 17.44 -19.81 19.68
C MET A 1 16.48 -20.79 20.35
N GLN A 2 16.34 -20.79 21.67
CA GLN A 2 15.32 -21.61 22.36
C GLN A 2 13.99 -20.85 22.33
N LEU A 3 13.04 -21.32 21.52
CA LEU A 3 11.73 -20.67 21.36
C LEU A 3 10.75 -21.06 22.48
N ASP A 4 11.04 -22.12 23.22
CA ASP A 4 10.17 -22.74 24.23
C ASP A 4 9.88 -21.85 25.46
N LYS A 5 10.62 -20.74 25.61
CA LYS A 5 10.43 -19.76 26.71
C LYS A 5 9.37 -18.71 26.38
N PHE A 6 8.97 -18.59 25.12
CA PHE A 6 8.05 -17.55 24.67
C PHE A 6 6.63 -18.11 24.57
N LYS A 7 5.68 -17.46 25.26
CA LYS A 7 4.26 -17.84 25.23
C LYS A 7 3.51 -17.28 24.03
N ILE A 8 4.03 -16.19 23.45
CA ILE A 8 3.40 -15.44 22.37
C ILE A 8 4.49 -15.12 21.36
N ILE A 9 4.16 -15.33 20.09
CA ILE A 9 4.96 -14.90 18.94
C ILE A 9 4.02 -14.01 18.13
N ALA A 10 4.35 -12.73 18.01
CA ALA A 10 3.67 -11.81 17.11
C ALA A 10 4.43 -11.82 15.78
N ILE A 11 3.69 -11.95 14.68
CA ILE A 11 4.23 -11.99 13.32
C ILE A 11 3.52 -10.87 12.57
N ASP A 12 4.32 -9.98 11.99
CA ASP A 12 3.80 -8.95 11.10
C ASP A 12 3.19 -9.60 9.85
N ALA A 13 2.32 -8.87 9.13
CA ALA A 13 1.55 -9.41 8.03
C ALA A 13 2.14 -9.03 6.67
N ASP A 14 2.05 -7.75 6.33
CA ASP A 14 2.49 -7.22 5.04
C ASP A 14 4.01 -7.34 4.90
N ASP A 15 4.45 -7.83 3.74
CA ASP A 15 5.87 -8.11 3.40
C ASP A 15 6.59 -9.08 4.36
N THR A 16 5.83 -9.76 5.22
CA THR A 16 6.31 -10.80 6.15
C THR A 16 5.60 -12.13 5.89
N LEU A 17 4.27 -12.13 5.82
CA LEU A 17 3.45 -13.29 5.48
C LEU A 17 3.14 -13.35 3.99
N TRP A 18 2.91 -12.22 3.35
CA TRP A 18 2.59 -12.10 1.91
C TRP A 18 3.22 -10.82 1.34
N ASP A 19 3.45 -10.81 0.03
CA ASP A 19 3.91 -9.61 -0.69
C ASP A 19 2.80 -8.55 -0.71
N CYS A 20 3.14 -7.32 -0.30
CA CYS A 20 2.25 -6.18 -0.23
C CYS A 20 2.84 -4.98 -0.98
N GLN A 21 4.10 -4.62 -0.71
CA GLN A 21 4.74 -3.42 -1.26
C GLN A 21 4.76 -3.41 -2.78
N SER A 22 4.94 -4.55 -3.44
CA SER A 22 4.99 -4.60 -4.91
C SER A 22 3.68 -4.13 -5.57
N TYR A 23 2.54 -4.31 -4.90
CA TYR A 23 1.24 -3.85 -5.37
C TYR A 23 1.09 -2.34 -5.21
N PHE A 24 1.57 -1.78 -4.10
CA PHE A 24 1.61 -0.33 -3.89
C PHE A 24 2.53 0.35 -4.91
N ASP A 25 3.73 -0.19 -5.12
CA ASP A 25 4.69 0.30 -6.10
C ASP A 25 4.08 0.30 -7.51
N ASN A 26 3.37 -0.75 -7.89
CA ASN A 26 2.70 -0.83 -9.19
C ASN A 26 1.62 0.25 -9.34
N VAL A 27 0.79 0.45 -8.31
CA VAL A 27 -0.23 1.51 -8.33
C VAL A 27 0.41 2.90 -8.41
N GLU A 28 1.47 3.17 -7.66
CA GLU A 28 2.17 4.46 -7.72
C GLU A 28 2.79 4.70 -9.10
N ASN A 29 3.37 3.68 -9.72
CA ASN A 29 3.88 3.76 -11.09
C ASN A 29 2.77 4.08 -12.11
N MET A 30 1.63 3.40 -12.01
CA MET A 30 0.45 3.68 -12.85
C MET A 30 -0.09 5.09 -12.61
N TYR A 31 -0.11 5.54 -11.36
CA TYR A 31 -0.54 6.88 -10.97
C TYR A 31 0.36 7.97 -11.56
N CYS A 32 1.69 7.80 -11.47
CA CYS A 32 2.65 8.72 -12.08
C CYS A 32 2.48 8.81 -13.60
N GLN A 33 2.26 7.66 -14.26
CA GLN A 33 1.98 7.63 -15.70
C GLN A 33 0.68 8.36 -16.05
N LEU A 34 -0.38 8.14 -15.26
CA LEU A 34 -1.70 8.77 -15.45
C LEU A 34 -1.63 10.31 -15.32
N LEU A 35 -0.77 10.82 -14.44
CA LEU A 35 -0.58 12.26 -14.21
C LEU A 35 0.59 12.89 -14.98
N SER A 36 1.22 12.15 -15.89
CA SER A 36 2.42 12.60 -16.63
C SER A 36 2.28 13.88 -17.45
N GLN A 37 1.05 14.35 -17.71
CA GLN A 37 0.80 15.64 -18.34
C GLN A 37 0.98 16.84 -17.39
N TYR A 38 0.94 16.62 -16.07
CA TYR A 38 1.00 17.66 -15.05
C TYR A 38 2.42 17.84 -14.49
N ALA A 39 3.19 16.76 -14.36
CA ALA A 39 4.56 16.78 -13.89
C ALA A 39 5.31 15.48 -14.25
N ASP A 40 6.63 15.45 -14.06
CA ASP A 40 7.41 14.21 -14.14
C ASP A 40 7.14 13.28 -12.93
N ALA A 41 7.51 12.00 -13.09
CA ALA A 41 7.21 10.97 -12.10
C ALA A 41 7.87 11.22 -10.73
N GLU A 42 9.08 11.80 -10.70
CA GLU A 42 9.78 12.12 -9.46
C GLU A 42 9.00 13.20 -8.68
N THR A 43 8.61 14.28 -9.37
CA THR A 43 7.80 15.35 -8.79
C THR A 43 6.44 14.85 -8.31
N ILE A 44 5.78 13.96 -9.05
CA ILE A 44 4.50 13.37 -8.65
C ILE A 44 4.66 12.53 -7.38
N SER A 45 5.65 11.63 -7.35
CA SER A 45 5.92 10.75 -6.21
C SER A 45 6.28 11.55 -4.95
N GLU A 46 7.16 12.54 -5.05
CA GLU A 46 7.51 13.41 -3.92
C GLU A 46 6.30 14.19 -3.39
N SER A 47 5.46 14.69 -4.30
CA SER A 47 4.24 15.41 -3.94
C SER A 47 3.24 14.49 -3.25
N LEU A 48 3.06 13.25 -3.74
CA LEU A 48 2.20 12.23 -3.15
C LEU A 48 2.65 11.89 -1.74
N PHE A 49 3.95 11.62 -1.55
CA PHE A 49 4.53 11.35 -0.24
C PHE A 49 4.29 12.50 0.76
N ALA A 50 4.42 13.75 0.30
CA ALA A 50 4.12 14.91 1.13
C ALA A 50 2.63 14.98 1.52
N THR A 51 1.72 14.62 0.61
CA THR A 51 0.27 14.54 0.89
C THR A 51 -0.03 13.42 1.90
N GLU A 52 0.51 12.22 1.73
CA GLU A 52 0.31 11.11 2.67
C GLU A 52 0.82 11.46 4.07
N LYS A 53 2.00 12.07 4.15
CA LYS A 53 2.58 12.51 5.42
C LYS A 53 1.70 13.54 6.12
N ALA A 54 1.13 14.49 5.39
CA ALA A 54 0.21 15.48 5.94
C ALA A 54 -1.10 14.85 6.43
N ASN A 55 -1.55 13.76 5.79
CA ASN A 55 -2.77 13.04 6.13
C ASN A 55 -2.60 12.02 7.26
N MET A 56 -1.38 11.78 7.74
CA MET A 56 -1.10 10.74 8.73
C MET A 56 -1.91 10.90 10.02
N ASP A 57 -2.06 12.14 10.51
CA ASP A 57 -2.77 12.42 11.77
C ASP A 57 -4.28 12.14 11.67
N CYS A 58 -4.89 12.29 10.49
CA CYS A 58 -6.34 12.19 10.32
C CYS A 58 -6.80 10.91 9.60
N LEU A 59 -6.03 10.38 8.66
CA LEU A 59 -6.36 9.19 7.89
C LEU A 59 -5.62 7.94 8.36
N GLY A 60 -4.45 8.10 8.99
CA GLY A 60 -3.59 6.99 9.38
C GLY A 60 -3.06 6.21 8.16
N TYR A 61 -2.91 4.90 8.33
CA TYR A 61 -2.31 4.00 7.34
C TYR A 61 -3.34 3.19 6.55
N GLY A 62 -2.89 2.65 5.42
CA GLY A 62 -3.60 1.64 4.64
C GLY A 62 -4.28 2.16 3.38
N ILE A 63 -4.85 1.23 2.62
CA ILE A 63 -5.29 1.44 1.24
C ILE A 63 -6.28 2.60 1.08
N LYS A 64 -7.21 2.78 2.03
CA LYS A 64 -8.20 3.86 1.96
C LYS A 64 -7.58 5.23 2.17
N ALA A 65 -6.65 5.35 3.12
CA ALA A 65 -5.89 6.58 3.36
C ALA A 65 -5.01 6.92 2.13
N PHE A 66 -4.36 5.90 1.57
CA PHE A 66 -3.58 6.03 0.34
C PHE A 66 -4.44 6.50 -0.84
N THR A 67 -5.60 5.87 -1.06
CA THR A 67 -6.53 6.24 -2.16
C THR A 67 -7.01 7.69 -2.03
N MET A 68 -7.34 8.13 -0.82
CA MET A 68 -7.70 9.53 -0.57
C MET A 68 -6.54 10.47 -0.87
N SER A 69 -5.31 10.09 -0.50
CA SER A 69 -4.11 10.88 -0.76
C SER A 69 -3.78 10.97 -2.26
N LEU A 70 -3.98 9.89 -3.04
CA LEU A 70 -3.84 9.94 -4.51
C LEU A 70 -4.80 10.95 -5.15
N ILE A 71 -6.05 10.98 -4.70
CA ILE A 71 -7.08 11.90 -5.20
C ILE A 71 -6.74 13.34 -4.82
N GLU A 72 -6.41 13.58 -3.54
CA GLU A 72 -6.02 14.91 -3.06
C GLU A 72 -4.77 15.42 -3.79
N ASN A 73 -3.77 14.56 -3.96
CA ASN A 73 -2.56 14.90 -4.67
C ASN A 73 -2.81 15.20 -6.15
N ALA A 74 -3.70 14.44 -6.81
CA ALA A 74 -4.06 14.68 -8.21
C ALA A 74 -4.73 16.04 -8.40
N ILE A 75 -5.61 16.45 -7.46
CA ILE A 75 -6.22 17.78 -7.45
C ILE A 75 -5.15 18.86 -7.26
N LYS A 76 -4.21 18.64 -6.32
CA LYS A 76 -3.14 19.59 -6.02
C LYS A 76 -2.18 19.79 -7.21
N ILE A 77 -1.69 18.71 -7.82
CA ILE A 77 -0.68 18.78 -8.89
C ILE A 77 -1.26 19.29 -10.21
N SER A 78 -2.55 19.08 -10.43
CA SER A 78 -3.27 19.61 -11.59
C SER A 78 -3.79 21.04 -11.38
N GLU A 79 -3.55 21.65 -10.21
CA GLU A 79 -4.12 22.96 -9.84
C GLU A 79 -5.66 23.01 -9.94
N GLY A 80 -6.32 21.86 -9.73
CA GLY A 80 -7.78 21.71 -9.82
C GLY A 80 -8.31 21.35 -11.21
N GLU A 81 -7.45 21.22 -12.23
CA GLU A 81 -7.86 20.91 -13.61
C GLU A 81 -7.97 19.39 -13.89
N VAL A 82 -7.69 18.53 -12.90
CA VAL A 82 -7.86 17.08 -13.05
C VAL A 82 -9.30 16.72 -13.42
N LYS A 83 -9.44 15.96 -14.50
CA LYS A 83 -10.75 15.57 -15.03
C LYS A 83 -11.35 14.42 -14.23
N GLY A 84 -12.69 14.37 -14.21
CA GLY A 84 -13.43 13.32 -13.48
C GLY A 84 -13.09 11.89 -13.89
N ASN A 85 -12.75 11.65 -15.17
CA ASN A 85 -12.32 10.32 -15.63
C ASN A 85 -10.96 9.90 -15.05
N ILE A 86 -10.03 10.84 -14.84
CA ILE A 86 -8.75 10.57 -14.18
C ILE A 86 -8.99 10.20 -12.71
N ILE A 87 -9.91 10.90 -12.03
CA ILE A 87 -10.30 10.56 -10.66
C ILE A 87 -10.95 9.18 -10.58
N GLU A 88 -11.77 8.82 -11.57
CA GLU A 88 -12.36 7.47 -11.66
C GLU A 88 -11.27 6.40 -11.78
N GLU A 89 -10.25 6.60 -12.61
CA GLU A 89 -9.12 5.68 -12.75
C GLU A 89 -8.34 5.54 -11.42
N ILE A 90 -8.06 6.64 -10.72
CA ILE A 90 -7.42 6.62 -9.39
C ILE A 90 -8.26 5.81 -8.39
N LEU A 91 -9.58 5.97 -8.40
CA LEU A 91 -10.48 5.18 -7.54
C LEU A 91 -10.42 3.69 -7.86
N GLN A 92 -10.28 3.31 -9.13
CA GLN A 92 -10.11 1.90 -9.50
C GLN A 92 -8.75 1.34 -9.06
N MET A 93 -7.68 2.14 -9.14
CA MET A 93 -6.38 1.75 -8.59
C MET A 93 -6.46 1.50 -7.08
N GLY A 94 -7.11 2.39 -6.33
CA GLY A 94 -7.33 2.18 -4.88
C GLY A 94 -8.15 0.93 -4.56
N LYS A 95 -9.18 0.64 -5.37
CA LYS A 95 -10.01 -0.56 -5.21
C LYS A 95 -9.27 -1.85 -5.55
N SER A 96 -8.39 -1.83 -6.54
CA SER A 96 -7.64 -3.04 -6.91
C SER A 96 -6.75 -3.52 -5.75
N LEU A 97 -6.15 -2.59 -5.00
CA LEU A 97 -5.38 -2.88 -3.78
C LEU A 97 -6.22 -3.55 -2.69
N LEU A 98 -7.53 -3.31 -2.60
CA LEU A 98 -8.38 -3.99 -1.61
C LEU A 98 -8.56 -5.49 -1.89
N SER A 99 -8.15 -5.95 -3.06
CA SER A 99 -8.38 -7.31 -3.55
C SER A 99 -7.11 -8.03 -4.03
N PHE A 100 -5.92 -7.52 -3.69
CA PHE A 100 -4.69 -8.21 -4.06
C PHE A 100 -4.62 -9.59 -3.39
N PRO A 101 -4.00 -10.59 -4.03
CA PRO A 101 -3.94 -11.93 -3.48
C PRO A 101 -2.99 -11.97 -2.28
N THR A 102 -3.51 -12.35 -1.12
CA THR A 102 -2.72 -12.60 0.11
C THR A 102 -2.07 -13.98 0.05
N THR A 103 -1.31 -14.26 -1.01
CA THR A 103 -0.61 -15.53 -1.19
C THR A 103 0.59 -15.58 -0.24
N PRO A 104 0.72 -16.61 0.61
CA PRO A 104 1.85 -16.70 1.52
C PRO A 104 3.19 -16.71 0.78
N LEU A 105 4.20 -16.03 1.35
CA LEU A 105 5.58 -16.13 0.90
C LEU A 105 6.11 -17.57 1.07
N PRO A 106 7.17 -17.95 0.34
CA PRO A 106 7.79 -19.27 0.50
C PRO A 106 8.10 -19.57 1.97
N GLU A 107 7.80 -20.80 2.40
CA GLU A 107 8.01 -21.31 3.76
C GLU A 107 7.16 -20.67 4.88
N VAL A 108 6.34 -19.65 4.60
CA VAL A 108 5.47 -19.06 5.63
C VAL A 108 4.50 -20.08 6.19
N GLU A 109 3.81 -20.82 5.33
CA GLU A 109 2.85 -21.84 5.77
C GLU A 109 3.52 -22.93 6.63
N ASN A 110 4.64 -23.48 6.16
CA ASN A 110 5.43 -24.48 6.89
C ASN A 110 5.90 -23.95 8.25
N THR A 111 6.32 -22.69 8.30
CA THR A 111 6.77 -22.02 9.53
C THR A 111 5.62 -21.90 10.52
N LEU A 112 4.45 -21.43 10.07
CA LEU A 112 3.27 -21.27 10.93
C LEU A 112 2.77 -22.62 11.48
N ILE A 113 2.75 -23.67 10.64
CA ILE A 113 2.40 -25.04 11.05
C ILE A 113 3.40 -25.51 12.13
N THR A 114 4.70 -25.39 11.87
CA THR A 114 5.76 -25.81 12.80
C THR A 114 5.67 -25.07 14.14
N LEU A 115 5.38 -23.76 14.12
CA LEU A 115 5.22 -22.97 15.34
C LEU A 115 3.95 -23.37 16.12
N ASN A 116 2.87 -23.73 15.42
CA ASN A 116 1.63 -24.15 16.05
C ASN A 116 1.73 -25.54 16.68
N GLU A 117 2.43 -26.48 16.04
CA GLU A 117 2.63 -27.85 16.56
C GLU A 117 3.45 -27.90 17.86
N ARG A 118 4.31 -26.89 18.09
CA ARG A 118 5.08 -26.73 19.34
C ARG A 118 4.22 -26.38 20.57
N LYS A 119 2.92 -26.12 20.40
CA LYS A 119 2.01 -25.89 21.54
C LYS A 119 1.73 -27.15 22.37
N ASN A 120 2.21 -28.32 21.93
CA ASN A 120 2.07 -29.61 22.63
C ASN A 120 3.28 -29.93 23.50
#